data_AF-A0A2W2DQ37-F1
#
_entry.id   AF-A0A2W2DQ37-F1
#
_cell.length_a   1.000
_cell.length_b   1.000
_cell.length_c   1.000
_cell.angle_alpha   90.00
_cell.angle_beta   90.00
_cell.angle_gamma   90.00
#
_symmetry.space_group_name_H-M   'P 1'
#
loop_
_entity.id
_entity.type
_entity.pdbx_description
1 polymer ?
#
loop_
_entity_poly.entity_id
_entity_poly.type
_entity_poly.pdbx_seq_one_letter_code
_entity_poly.pdbx_strand_id
1 'polypeptide(L)' 'RDKGEQGSGSGGGYGFGATPAGVFVLKDGDAIWRPAIDVNRIVLGGQFVAVVLLLTLRTILKKRRRRR' A
#
# COMPACT_ATOMS: atom_id res chain seq x y z
N ARG A 1 50.46 12.51 -9.73
CA ARG A 1 49.54 12.27 -8.59
C ARG A 1 48.40 11.45 -9.15
N ASP A 2 48.50 10.13 -9.07
CA ASP A 2 47.47 9.24 -9.58
C ASP A 2 46.27 9.27 -8.64
N LYS A 3 45.11 9.64 -9.19
CA LYS A 3 43.86 9.76 -8.45
C LYS A 3 43.13 8.43 -8.63
N GLY A 4 43.17 7.61 -7.58
CA GLY A 4 42.52 6.30 -7.57
C GLY A 4 41.03 6.40 -7.91
N GLU A 5 40.59 5.56 -8.84
CA GLU A 5 39.19 5.41 -9.22
C GLU A 5 38.41 4.86 -8.01
N GLN A 6 37.43 5.63 -7.54
CA GLN A 6 36.50 5.19 -6.50
C GLN A 6 35.49 4.25 -7.15
N GLY A 7 35.64 2.94 -6.91
CA GLY A 7 34.68 1.94 -7.37
C GLY A 7 33.27 2.22 -6.83
N SER A 8 32.30 2.38 -7.72
CA SER A 8 30.88 2.47 -7.36
C SER A 8 30.34 1.05 -7.09
N GLY A 9 30.08 0.70 -5.83
CA GLY A 9 29.37 -0.53 -5.51
C GLY A 9 27.86 -0.35 -5.67
N SER A 10 27.21 -1.20 -6.48
CA SER A 10 25.74 -1.37 -6.44
C SER A 10 25.41 -2.63 -5.63
N GLY A 11 24.75 -2.46 -4.48
CA GLY A 11 24.16 -3.56 -3.71
C GLY A 11 22.66 -3.63 -3.97
N GLY A 12 22.15 -4.82 -4.30
CA GLY A 12 20.71 -5.11 -4.34
C GLY A 12 20.28 -5.79 -3.04
N GLY A 13 19.33 -5.18 -2.31
CA GLY A 13 18.70 -5.81 -1.14
C GLY A 13 17.46 -6.60 -1.53
N TYR A 14 17.29 -7.80 -0.98
CA TYR A 14 16.07 -8.60 -1.12
C TYR A 14 15.34 -8.65 0.22
N GLY A 15 14.06 -8.26 0.25
CA GLY A 15 13.20 -8.36 1.41
C GLY A 15 12.21 -9.49 1.24
N PHE A 16 12.16 -10.43 2.19
CA PHE A 16 11.13 -11.47 2.23
C PHE A 16 9.97 -10.99 3.14
N GLY A 17 8.77 -10.91 2.57
CA GLY A 17 7.57 -10.54 3.32
C GLY A 17 6.75 -11.78 3.70
N ALA A 18 6.58 -12.03 5.00
CA ALA A 18 5.59 -12.98 5.50
C ALA A 18 4.34 -12.19 5.89
N THR A 19 3.18 -12.56 5.35
CA THR A 19 1.88 -12.06 5.83
C THR A 19 1.23 -13.08 6.74
N PRO A 20 0.69 -12.69 7.90
CA PRO A 20 0.02 -13.60 8.81
C PRO A 20 -1.23 -14.20 8.13
N ALA A 21 -1.44 -15.51 8.26
CA ALA A 21 -2.55 -16.21 7.62
C ALA A 21 -3.89 -16.03 8.39
N GLY A 22 -3.84 -15.70 9.68
CA GLY A 22 -4.99 -15.72 10.60
C GLY A 22 -4.85 -16.85 11.64
N VAL A 23 -5.79 -16.91 12.59
CA VAL A 23 -5.80 -17.86 13.70
C VAL A 23 -7.20 -18.42 13.96
N PHE A 24 -7.30 -19.66 14.43
CA PHE A 24 -8.54 -20.18 15.01
C PHE A 24 -8.57 -19.89 16.50
N VAL A 25 -9.70 -19.32 16.97
CA VAL A 25 -9.97 -19.10 18.39
C VAL A 25 -10.90 -20.21 18.87
N LEU A 26 -10.41 -21.04 19.80
CA LEU A 26 -11.20 -22.07 20.45
C LEU A 26 -11.79 -21.50 21.75
N LYS A 27 -13.12 -21.44 21.84
CA LYS A 27 -13.81 -20.92 23.02
C LYS A 27 -15.18 -21.57 23.15
N ASP A 28 -15.53 -22.01 24.35
CA ASP A 28 -16.86 -22.55 24.68
C ASP A 28 -17.30 -23.75 23.80
N GLY A 29 -16.33 -24.55 23.34
CA GLY A 29 -16.58 -25.68 22.43
C GLY A 29 -16.64 -25.29 20.95
N ASP A 30 -16.59 -23.99 20.64
CA ASP A 30 -16.60 -23.49 19.27
C ASP A 30 -15.18 -23.20 18.74
N ALA A 31 -15.01 -23.37 17.44
CA ALA A 31 -13.82 -22.96 16.71
C ALA A 31 -14.15 -21.82 15.75
N ILE A 32 -13.69 -20.60 16.06
CA ILE A 32 -13.98 -19.40 15.27
C ILE A 32 -12.74 -18.98 14.50
N TRP A 33 -12.84 -18.92 13.18
CA TRP A 33 -11.79 -18.37 12.33
C TRP A 33 -11.66 -16.85 12.51
N ARG A 34 -10.45 -16.37 12.76
CA ARG A 34 -10.09 -14.94 12.82
C ARG A 34 -8.99 -14.63 11.80
N PRO A 35 -9.32 -13.98 10.67
CA PRO A 35 -8.31 -13.60 9.68
C PRO A 35 -7.38 -12.52 10.23
N ALA A 36 -6.12 -12.52 9.78
CA ALA A 36 -5.17 -11.46 10.11
C ALA A 36 -5.34 -10.28 9.14
N ILE A 37 -6.28 -9.38 9.47
CA ILE A 37 -6.59 -8.22 8.65
C ILE A 37 -5.51 -7.14 8.87
N ASP A 38 -4.86 -6.72 7.78
CA ASP A 38 -3.94 -5.58 7.76
C ASP A 38 -4.71 -4.28 7.52
N VAL A 39 -4.97 -3.54 8.60
CA VAL A 39 -5.68 -2.24 8.56
C VAL A 39 -4.86 -1.18 7.82
N ASN A 40 -3.53 -1.20 7.91
CA ASN A 40 -2.68 -0.21 7.24
C ASN A 40 -2.80 -0.35 5.72
N ARG A 41 -2.84 -1.60 5.23
CA ARG A 41 -3.05 -1.88 3.81
C ARG A 41 -4.41 -1.43 3.31
N ILE A 42 -5.47 -1.57 4.14
CA ILE A 42 -6.81 -1.06 3.82
C ILE A 42 -6.81 0.47 3.76
N VAL A 43 -6.20 1.14 4.74
CA VAL A 43 -6.11 2.61 4.78
C VAL A 43 -5.36 3.13 3.55
N LEU A 44 -4.23 2.52 3.19
CA LEU A 44 -3.49 2.85 1.97
C LEU A 44 -4.38 2.73 0.73
N GLY A 45 -5.09 1.60 0.58
CA GLY A 45 -6.06 1.41 -0.51
C GLY A 45 -7.15 2.49 -0.54
N GLY A 46 -7.72 2.83 0.62
CA GLY A 46 -8.71 3.89 0.77
C GLY A 46 -8.19 5.27 0.38
N GLN A 47 -6.95 5.61 0.75
CA GLN A 47 -6.30 6.85 0.35
C GLN A 47 -6.12 6.92 -1.17
N PHE A 48 -5.68 5.85 -1.82
CA PHE A 48 -5.58 5.79 -3.29
C PHE A 48 -6.93 6.03 -3.96
N VAL A 49 -7.98 5.34 -3.50
CA VAL A 49 -9.35 5.52 -4.00
C VAL A 49 -9.81 6.97 -3.84
N ALA A 50 -9.57 7.58 -2.68
CA ALA A 50 -9.92 8.98 -2.41
C ALA A 50 -9.19 9.96 -3.34
N VAL A 51 -7.88 9.78 -3.55
CA VAL A 51 -7.11 10.63 -4.47
C VAL A 51 -7.67 10.53 -5.90
N VAL A 52 -7.92 9.32 -6.39
CA VAL A 52 -8.48 9.10 -7.73
C VAL A 52 -9.87 9.74 -7.85
N LEU A 53 -10.71 9.59 -6.84
CA LEU A 53 -12.04 10.23 -6.79
C LEU A 53 -11.93 11.75 -6.86
N LEU A 54 -11.05 12.36 -6.06
CA LEU A 54 -10.84 13.81 -6.03
C LEU A 54 -10.34 14.35 -7.37
N LEU A 55 -9.40 13.66 -8.02
CA LEU A 55 -8.89 14.04 -9.33
C LEU A 55 -9.97 13.90 -10.42
N THR A 56 -10.77 12.84 -10.36
CA THR A 56 -11.90 12.63 -11.26
C THR A 56 -12.92 13.77 -11.12
N LEU A 57 -13.32 14.08 -9.88
CA LEU A 57 -14.25 15.16 -9.59
C LEU A 57 -13.69 16.52 -10.05
N ARG A 58 -12.42 16.82 -9.73
CA ARG A 58 -11.72 18.03 -10.20
C ARG A 58 -11.80 18.17 -11.72
N THR A 59 -11.58 17.08 -12.45
CA THR A 59 -11.61 17.06 -13.91
C THR A 59 -13.00 17.37 -14.45
N ILE A 60 -14.04 16.74 -13.89
CA ILE A 60 -15.45 16.98 -14.26
C ILE A 60 -15.84 18.43 -13.97
N LEU A 61 -15.53 18.94 -12.78
CA LEU A 61 -15.85 20.33 -12.39
C LEU A 61 -15.14 21.35 -13.28
N LYS A 62 -13.85 21.14 -13.58
CA LYS A 62 -13.08 22.01 -14.49
C LYS A 62 -13.68 22.00 -15.91
N LYS A 63 -14.09 20.84 -16.42
CA LYS A 63 -14.75 20.72 -17.73
C LYS A 63 -16.10 21.46 -17.75
N ARG A 64 -16.89 21.36 -16.68
CA ARG A 64 -18.17 22.08 -16.55
C ARG A 64 -17.97 23.60 -16.51
N ARG A 65 -16.97 24.10 -15.78
CA ARG A 65 -16.64 25.53 -15.71
C ARG A 65 -16.17 26.13 -17.04
N ARG A 66 -15.51 25.35 -17.89
CA ARG A 66 -15.06 25.80 -19.23
C ARG A 66 -16.17 25.82 -20.29
N ARG A 67 -17.28 25.14 -20.03
CA ARG A 67 -18.44 25.06 -20.94
C ARG A 67 -19.51 26.11 -20.63
N ARG A 68 -19.45 26.74 -19.46
CA ARG A 68 -20.16 27.98 -19.14
C ARG A 68 -19.28 29.16 -19.51
#